data_AF-A0A7D3VSW7-F1
#
_entry.id   AF-A0A7D3VSW7-F1
#
_cell.length_a   1.000
_cell.length_b   1.000
_cell.length_c   1.000
_cell.angle_alpha   90.00
_cell.angle_beta   90.00
_cell.angle_gamma   90.00
#
_symmetry.space_group_name_H-M   'P 1'
#
loop_
_entity.id
_entity.type
_entity.pdbx_description
1 polymer ?
#
loop_
_entity_poly.entity_id
_entity_poly.type
_entity_poly.pdbx_seq_one_letter_code
_entity_poly.pdbx_strand_id
1 'polypeptide(L)'
;MRPDGSTTSESGFDTKTAALNWGKEQEAAIRRHRWNDPRDGAALLVDWVELWWSGQDLEATTESKYRYLIDHHILPAFGNRPVNTFTSPEEIVGWEKRTRTNGFSHRTAADTRSLLGTILGDAKERGMVSTNVAVKRRGRGRKRARRAIAIRGPEKVWATSLQALLLAERCALLSGRDDDFVMIVLTAYTGMRWGEVHGLERTACRLDRIQIDWQLRESAGQLEKVPPKDDSHRPVGLPLFLAALVSEQSTRTRGRCACPGRTPECGGRGQYMFLSPDGRHHRRSNYARRIFQPAAEGRFPKGNRQTGKRVLVDTTVWPGDPVPPWPDAIPGAAVRPAARPWNPHRERGGFTVGVVAASRGAHTARAAARSQDVDAGGRRSGGASG
;
A
#
# COMPACT_ATOMS: atom_id res chain seq x y z
N MET A 1 -45.68 -29.41 -9.62
CA MET A 1 -45.66 -28.66 -10.89
C MET A 1 -44.75 -27.46 -10.68
N ARG A 2 -43.72 -27.30 -11.49
CA ARG A 2 -42.79 -26.17 -11.44
C ARG A 2 -43.46 -24.92 -12.07
N PRO A 3 -42.93 -23.71 -11.83
CA PRO A 3 -43.42 -22.48 -12.46
C PRO A 3 -43.37 -22.50 -13.99
N ASP A 4 -42.50 -23.32 -14.58
CA ASP A 4 -42.36 -23.54 -16.02
C ASP A 4 -43.36 -24.57 -16.60
N GLY A 5 -44.26 -25.12 -15.76
CA GLY A 5 -45.26 -26.11 -16.14
C GLY A 5 -44.76 -27.57 -16.12
N SER A 6 -43.47 -27.83 -15.86
CA SER A 6 -42.93 -29.18 -15.78
C SER A 6 -43.30 -29.89 -14.46
N THR A 7 -43.43 -31.21 -14.49
CA THR A 7 -43.79 -32.03 -13.32
C THR A 7 -42.55 -32.72 -12.76
N THR A 8 -42.26 -32.51 -11.48
CA THR A 8 -41.19 -33.22 -10.76
C THR A 8 -41.79 -34.04 -9.62
N SER A 9 -41.20 -35.20 -9.34
CA SER A 9 -41.52 -36.04 -8.19
C SER A 9 -40.37 -36.01 -7.18
N GLU A 10 -40.70 -35.83 -5.91
CA GLU A 10 -39.78 -35.99 -4.78
C GLU A 10 -40.20 -37.24 -3.98
N SER A 11 -39.25 -38.13 -3.68
CA SER A 11 -39.48 -39.40 -2.99
C SER A 11 -38.68 -39.47 -1.68
N GLY A 12 -39.06 -40.33 -0.74
CA GLY A 12 -38.33 -40.52 0.53
C GLY A 12 -39.04 -39.99 1.78
N PHE A 13 -40.35 -39.80 1.74
CA PHE A 13 -41.16 -39.41 2.90
C PHE A 13 -41.64 -40.64 3.67
N ASP A 14 -41.49 -40.62 4.99
CA ASP A 14 -41.94 -41.71 5.88
C ASP A 14 -43.46 -41.88 5.92
N THR A 15 -44.21 -40.84 5.55
CA THR A 15 -45.68 -40.86 5.55
C THR A 15 -46.27 -40.12 4.36
N LYS A 16 -47.46 -40.57 3.92
CA LYS A 16 -48.26 -39.88 2.89
C LYS A 16 -48.55 -38.43 3.27
N THR A 17 -48.82 -38.16 4.56
CA THR A 17 -49.10 -36.81 5.07
C THR A 17 -47.90 -35.88 4.94
N ALA A 18 -46.68 -36.37 5.21
CA ALA A 18 -45.46 -35.60 5.04
C ALA A 18 -45.22 -35.22 3.56
N ALA A 19 -45.41 -36.17 2.64
CA ALA A 19 -45.31 -35.91 1.20
C ALA A 19 -46.33 -34.85 0.73
N LEU A 20 -47.57 -34.92 1.23
CA LEU A 20 -48.65 -34.00 0.89
C LEU A 20 -48.42 -32.59 1.44
N ASN A 21 -47.92 -32.48 2.67
CA ASN A 21 -47.58 -31.20 3.28
C ASN A 21 -46.41 -30.54 2.55
N TRP A 22 -45.37 -31.31 2.22
CA TRP A 22 -44.26 -30.82 1.41
C TRP A 22 -44.74 -30.29 0.05
N GLY A 23 -45.61 -31.03 -0.66
CA GLY A 23 -46.19 -30.57 -1.92
C GLY A 23 -46.97 -29.25 -1.78
N LYS A 24 -47.80 -29.12 -0.73
CA LYS A 24 -48.54 -27.88 -0.42
C LYS A 24 -47.61 -26.70 -0.11
N GLU A 25 -46.49 -26.94 0.58
CA GLU A 25 -45.49 -25.91 0.86
C GLU A 25 -44.79 -25.43 -0.41
N GLN A 26 -44.42 -26.34 -1.32
CA GLN A 26 -43.84 -25.98 -2.62
C GLN A 26 -44.82 -25.16 -3.47
N GLU A 27 -46.08 -25.59 -3.57
CA GLU A 27 -47.12 -24.83 -4.27
C GLU A 27 -47.38 -23.46 -3.64
N ALA A 28 -47.35 -23.35 -2.32
CA ALA A 28 -47.49 -22.08 -1.62
C ALA A 28 -46.29 -21.15 -1.88
N ALA A 29 -45.08 -21.71 -2.00
CA ALA A 29 -43.89 -20.95 -2.40
C ALA A 29 -43.99 -20.46 -3.86
N ILE A 30 -44.53 -21.27 -4.77
CA ILE A 30 -44.75 -20.91 -6.18
C ILE A 30 -45.77 -19.77 -6.27
N ARG A 31 -46.91 -19.91 -5.57
CA ARG A 31 -47.96 -18.88 -5.49
C ARG A 31 -47.45 -17.54 -4.94
N ARG A 32 -46.40 -17.57 -4.11
CA ARG A 32 -45.76 -16.37 -3.53
C ARG A 32 -44.64 -15.81 -4.41
N HIS A 33 -44.39 -16.37 -5.59
CA HIS A 33 -43.23 -16.07 -6.43
C HIS A 33 -41.88 -16.16 -5.67
N ARG A 34 -41.78 -17.12 -4.74
CA ARG A 34 -40.58 -17.39 -3.91
C ARG A 34 -40.07 -18.81 -4.05
N TRP A 35 -40.58 -19.56 -5.03
CA TRP A 35 -40.15 -20.92 -5.28
C TRP A 35 -38.86 -20.89 -6.09
N ASN A 36 -37.84 -21.54 -5.55
CA ASN A 36 -36.56 -21.78 -6.19
C ASN A 36 -36.41 -23.29 -6.30
N ASP A 37 -35.74 -23.80 -7.33
CA ASP A 37 -35.51 -25.24 -7.43
C ASP A 37 -34.64 -25.69 -6.23
N PRO A 38 -35.14 -26.63 -5.39
CA PRO A 38 -34.37 -27.12 -4.24
C PRO A 38 -33.01 -27.72 -4.64
N ARG A 39 -32.88 -28.19 -5.89
CA ARG A 39 -31.65 -28.77 -6.44
C ARG A 39 -30.57 -27.71 -6.66
N ASP A 40 -30.95 -26.46 -6.95
CA ASP A 40 -29.99 -25.36 -7.12
C ASP A 40 -29.32 -25.03 -5.79
N GLY A 41 -30.07 -25.09 -4.69
CA GLY A 41 -29.53 -24.89 -3.34
C GLY A 41 -28.66 -26.07 -2.84
N ALA A 42 -28.85 -27.27 -3.38
CA ALA A 42 -28.11 -28.47 -2.97
C ALA A 42 -26.70 -28.56 -3.58
N ALA A 43 -26.38 -27.72 -4.57
CA ALA A 43 -25.03 -27.61 -5.12
C ALA A 43 -24.00 -27.31 -4.02
N LEU A 44 -22.79 -27.85 -4.15
CA LEU A 44 -21.71 -27.54 -3.22
C LEU A 44 -21.24 -26.10 -3.42
N LEU A 45 -20.71 -25.48 -2.36
CA LEU A 45 -20.17 -24.13 -2.45
C LEU A 45 -19.03 -24.05 -3.47
N VAL A 46 -18.22 -25.11 -3.61
CA VAL A 46 -17.14 -25.15 -4.60
C VAL A 46 -17.68 -25.01 -6.03
N ASP A 47 -18.72 -25.77 -6.37
CA ASP A 47 -19.36 -25.73 -7.69
C ASP A 47 -20.02 -24.37 -7.94
N TRP A 48 -20.68 -23.83 -6.91
CA TRP A 48 -21.26 -22.49 -6.98
C TRP A 48 -20.19 -21.41 -7.20
N VAL A 49 -19.08 -21.49 -6.46
CA VAL A 49 -17.99 -20.52 -6.57
C VAL A 49 -17.33 -20.58 -7.94
N GLU A 50 -17.16 -21.76 -8.52
CA GLU A 50 -16.63 -21.92 -9.88
C GLU A 50 -17.53 -21.26 -10.92
N LEU A 51 -18.85 -21.53 -10.86
CA LEU A 51 -19.83 -20.88 -11.73
C LEU A 51 -19.87 -19.36 -11.50
N TRP A 52 -19.89 -18.93 -10.24
CA TRP A 52 -19.91 -17.52 -9.84
C TRP A 52 -18.66 -16.78 -10.34
N TRP A 53 -17.50 -17.43 -10.25
CA TRP A 53 -16.21 -16.88 -10.69
C TRP A 53 -16.21 -16.58 -12.20
N SER A 54 -16.80 -17.46 -13.01
CA SER A 54 -16.84 -17.29 -14.47
C SER A 54 -17.57 -16.02 -14.94
N GLY A 55 -18.47 -15.48 -14.11
CA GLY A 55 -19.21 -14.25 -14.39
C GLY A 55 -18.62 -12.98 -13.79
N GLN A 56 -17.47 -13.05 -13.11
CA GLN A 56 -16.86 -11.89 -12.47
C GLN A 56 -16.05 -11.07 -13.48
N ASP A 57 -16.33 -9.77 -13.56
CA ASP A 57 -15.49 -8.79 -14.26
C ASP A 57 -14.81 -7.89 -13.21
N LEU A 58 -13.56 -8.23 -12.87
CA LEU A 58 -12.83 -7.60 -11.77
C LEU A 58 -11.49 -7.06 -12.24
N GLU A 59 -11.09 -5.93 -11.65
CA GLU A 59 -9.73 -5.42 -11.80
C GLU A 59 -8.70 -6.46 -11.28
N ALA A 60 -7.57 -6.65 -12.00
CA ALA A 60 -6.59 -7.70 -11.73
C ALA A 60 -6.12 -7.83 -10.26
N THR A 61 -5.97 -6.70 -9.54
CA THR A 61 -5.60 -6.74 -8.10
C THR A 61 -6.73 -7.24 -7.21
N THR A 62 -7.98 -6.93 -7.57
CA THR A 62 -9.18 -7.41 -6.89
C THR A 62 -9.37 -8.90 -7.17
N GLU A 63 -9.20 -9.31 -8.42
CA GLU A 63 -9.25 -10.71 -8.82
C GLU A 63 -8.21 -11.55 -8.04
N SER A 64 -6.93 -11.13 -8.06
CA SER A 64 -5.86 -11.80 -7.32
C SER A 64 -6.17 -11.93 -5.82
N LYS A 65 -6.74 -10.86 -5.23
CA LYS A 65 -7.17 -10.88 -3.83
C LYS A 65 -8.32 -11.86 -3.61
N TYR A 66 -9.35 -11.82 -4.45
CA TYR A 66 -10.51 -12.68 -4.29
C TYR A 66 -10.10 -14.15 -4.41
N ARG A 67 -9.29 -14.48 -5.41
CA ARG A 67 -8.78 -15.84 -5.61
C ARG A 67 -7.99 -16.33 -4.40
N TYR A 68 -7.07 -15.51 -3.87
CA TYR A 68 -6.37 -15.84 -2.62
C TYR A 68 -7.34 -16.12 -1.45
N LEU A 69 -8.36 -15.29 -1.25
CA LEU A 69 -9.32 -15.47 -0.17
C LEU A 69 -10.22 -16.70 -0.38
N ILE A 70 -10.60 -16.98 -1.61
CA ILE A 70 -11.40 -18.14 -1.99
C ILE A 70 -10.61 -19.42 -1.72
N ASP A 71 -9.43 -19.53 -2.32
CA ASP A 71 -8.62 -20.76 -2.34
C ASP A 71 -8.03 -21.08 -0.97
N HIS A 72 -7.61 -20.08 -0.19
CA HIS A 72 -6.92 -20.30 1.09
C HIS A 72 -7.81 -20.20 2.33
N HIS A 73 -9.04 -19.71 2.20
CA HIS A 73 -9.90 -19.52 3.38
C HIS A 73 -11.34 -19.99 3.19
N ILE A 74 -12.00 -19.64 2.08
CA ILE A 74 -13.43 -19.96 1.90
C ILE A 74 -13.60 -21.44 1.53
N LEU A 75 -12.98 -21.90 0.44
CA LEU A 75 -13.12 -23.28 -0.02
C LEU A 75 -12.56 -24.30 0.98
N PRO A 76 -11.42 -24.08 1.66
CA PRO A 76 -10.95 -25.01 2.68
C PRO A 76 -11.92 -25.16 3.87
N ALA A 77 -12.73 -24.13 4.16
CA ALA A 77 -13.68 -24.17 5.27
C ALA A 77 -15.06 -24.71 4.87
N PHE A 78 -15.51 -24.38 3.66
CA PHE A 78 -16.91 -24.57 3.27
C PHE A 78 -17.12 -25.12 1.85
N GLY A 79 -16.07 -25.42 1.08
CA GLY A 79 -16.19 -25.83 -0.32
C GLY A 79 -17.11 -27.04 -0.53
N ASN A 80 -16.98 -28.06 0.31
CA ASN A 80 -17.77 -29.30 0.24
C ASN A 80 -19.16 -29.19 0.91
N ARG A 81 -19.60 -27.98 1.23
CA ARG A 81 -20.87 -27.75 1.91
C ARG A 81 -21.94 -27.32 0.90
N PRO A 82 -23.15 -27.90 0.92
CA PRO A 82 -24.26 -27.43 0.09
C PRO A 82 -24.66 -25.99 0.42
N VAL A 83 -24.91 -25.15 -0.59
CA VAL A 83 -25.15 -23.71 -0.39
C VAL A 83 -26.41 -23.46 0.46
N ASN A 84 -27.47 -24.24 0.31
CA ASN A 84 -28.72 -24.12 1.08
C ASN A 84 -28.55 -24.37 2.60
N THR A 85 -27.46 -25.00 3.03
CA THR A 85 -27.21 -25.28 4.46
C THR A 85 -26.63 -24.09 5.23
N PHE A 86 -26.32 -22.98 4.55
CA PHE A 86 -25.84 -21.74 5.19
C PHE A 86 -26.96 -21.01 5.94
N THR A 87 -27.35 -21.53 7.11
CA THR A 87 -28.51 -21.06 7.89
C THR A 87 -28.15 -20.34 9.18
N SER A 88 -26.96 -20.59 9.76
CA SER A 88 -26.54 -20.01 11.05
C SER A 88 -25.49 -18.89 10.88
N PRO A 89 -25.80 -17.65 11.29
CA PRO A 89 -24.82 -16.57 11.37
C PRO A 89 -23.70 -16.80 12.40
N GLU A 90 -23.99 -17.55 13.48
CA GLU A 90 -23.06 -17.84 14.57
C GLU A 90 -21.86 -18.65 14.09
N GLU A 91 -22.08 -19.57 13.15
CA GLU A 91 -21.04 -20.37 12.53
C GLU A 91 -20.03 -19.48 11.77
N ILE A 92 -20.53 -18.53 10.97
CA ILE A 92 -19.67 -17.59 10.23
C ILE A 92 -18.90 -16.66 11.17
N VAL A 93 -19.52 -16.24 12.28
CA VAL A 93 -18.84 -15.47 13.34
C VAL A 93 -17.74 -16.30 14.01
N GLY A 94 -18.01 -17.58 14.29
CA GLY A 94 -17.04 -18.51 14.86
C GLY A 94 -15.86 -18.76 13.92
N TRP A 95 -16.13 -18.96 12.63
CA TRP A 95 -15.11 -19.12 11.60
C TRP A 95 -14.25 -17.87 11.45
N GLU A 96 -14.84 -16.66 11.36
CA GLU A 96 -14.09 -15.40 11.31
C GLU A 96 -13.15 -15.24 12.53
N LYS A 97 -13.62 -15.65 13.72
CA LYS A 97 -12.79 -15.65 14.95
C LYS A 97 -11.65 -16.67 14.84
N ARG A 98 -11.90 -17.89 14.33
CA ARG A 98 -10.88 -18.92 14.13
C ARG A 98 -9.82 -18.50 13.12
N THR A 99 -10.20 -17.84 12.02
CA THR A 99 -9.24 -17.28 11.05
C THR A 99 -8.27 -16.32 11.75
N ARG A 100 -8.75 -15.51 12.70
CA ARG A 100 -7.88 -14.62 13.49
C ARG A 100 -6.97 -15.37 14.45
N THR A 101 -7.46 -16.41 15.13
CA THR A 101 -6.63 -17.19 16.06
C THR A 101 -5.55 -18.00 15.35
N ASN A 102 -5.74 -18.32 14.06
CA ASN A 102 -4.77 -19.03 13.24
C ASN A 102 -3.63 -18.12 12.71
N GLY A 103 -3.43 -16.93 13.29
CA GLY A 103 -2.32 -16.04 12.97
C GLY A 103 -2.58 -15.05 11.83
N PHE A 104 -3.77 -15.03 11.23
CA PHE A 104 -4.11 -14.05 10.19
C PHE A 104 -4.53 -12.70 10.76
N SER A 105 -4.29 -11.64 10.00
CA SER A 105 -4.65 -10.28 10.41
C SER A 105 -6.16 -10.10 10.58
N HIS A 106 -6.57 -9.17 11.44
CA HIS A 106 -7.97 -8.76 11.58
C HIS A 106 -8.61 -8.36 10.25
N ARG A 107 -7.83 -7.72 9.38
CA ARG A 107 -8.28 -7.27 8.07
C ARG A 107 -8.53 -8.47 7.15
N THR A 108 -7.61 -9.42 7.10
CA THR A 108 -7.77 -10.64 6.30
C THR A 108 -9.05 -11.36 6.69
N ALA A 109 -9.27 -11.61 7.98
CA ALA A 109 -10.48 -12.31 8.43
C ALA A 109 -11.78 -11.56 8.07
N ALA A 110 -11.77 -10.23 8.18
CA ALA A 110 -12.90 -9.39 7.81
C ALA A 110 -13.14 -9.40 6.30
N ASP A 111 -12.08 -9.31 5.48
CA ASP A 111 -12.14 -9.32 4.02
C ASP A 111 -12.65 -10.69 3.52
N THR A 112 -12.17 -11.80 4.08
CA THR A 112 -12.68 -13.14 3.73
C THR A 112 -14.17 -13.28 4.00
N ARG A 113 -14.62 -12.85 5.18
CA ARG A 113 -16.06 -12.87 5.50
C ARG A 113 -16.86 -11.96 4.57
N SER A 114 -16.33 -10.80 4.23
CA SER A 114 -17.00 -9.87 3.30
C SER A 114 -17.17 -10.50 1.92
N LEU A 115 -16.15 -11.20 1.44
CA LEU A 115 -16.22 -11.91 0.16
C LEU A 115 -17.22 -13.06 0.20
N LEU A 116 -17.22 -13.88 1.27
CA LEU A 116 -18.26 -14.90 1.47
C LEU A 116 -19.67 -14.28 1.49
N GLY A 117 -19.81 -13.10 2.10
CA GLY A 117 -21.05 -12.32 2.05
C GLY A 117 -21.44 -11.86 0.65
N THR A 118 -20.48 -11.63 -0.24
CA THR A 118 -20.78 -11.28 -1.65
C THR A 118 -21.26 -12.53 -2.40
N ILE A 119 -20.50 -13.64 -2.29
CA ILE A 119 -20.81 -14.93 -2.92
C ILE A 119 -22.20 -15.45 -2.50
N LEU A 120 -22.53 -15.39 -1.20
CA LEU A 120 -23.85 -15.81 -0.69
C LEU A 120 -24.95 -14.76 -0.97
N GLY A 121 -24.59 -13.54 -1.32
CA GLY A 121 -25.51 -12.51 -1.80
C GLY A 121 -26.07 -12.90 -3.15
N ASP A 122 -25.18 -13.21 -4.09
CA ASP A 122 -25.54 -13.61 -5.45
C ASP A 122 -26.25 -14.97 -5.46
N ALA A 123 -25.84 -15.90 -4.58
CA ALA A 123 -26.55 -17.16 -4.36
C ALA A 123 -27.99 -16.93 -3.87
N LYS A 124 -28.22 -15.91 -3.03
CA LYS A 124 -29.55 -15.53 -2.55
C LYS A 124 -30.40 -14.96 -3.67
N GLU A 125 -29.82 -14.14 -4.54
CA GLU A 125 -30.51 -13.56 -5.71
C GLU A 125 -30.95 -14.65 -6.70
N ARG A 126 -30.14 -15.71 -6.86
CA ARG A 126 -30.51 -16.93 -7.60
C ARG A 126 -31.43 -17.88 -6.83
N GLY A 127 -31.73 -17.58 -5.57
CA GLY A 127 -32.64 -18.37 -4.76
C GLY A 127 -32.05 -19.64 -4.14
N MET A 128 -30.74 -19.86 -4.25
CA MET A 128 -30.03 -21.03 -3.68
C MET A 128 -30.03 -21.00 -2.15
N VAL A 129 -30.12 -19.81 -1.55
CA VAL A 129 -30.28 -19.59 -0.11
C VAL A 129 -31.43 -18.62 0.16
N SER A 130 -32.15 -18.84 1.26
CA SER A 130 -33.23 -17.94 1.68
C SER A 130 -32.69 -16.61 2.26
N THR A 131 -31.56 -16.67 2.95
CA THR A 131 -30.94 -15.53 3.64
C THR A 131 -29.43 -15.58 3.54
N ASN A 132 -28.80 -14.42 3.35
CA ASN A 132 -27.36 -14.30 3.42
C ASN A 132 -26.89 -14.14 4.87
N VAL A 133 -26.40 -15.23 5.45
CA VAL A 133 -25.96 -15.29 6.85
C VAL A 133 -24.55 -14.70 7.08
N ALA A 134 -23.77 -14.50 6.02
CA ALA A 134 -22.41 -13.97 6.13
C ALA A 134 -22.38 -12.45 6.30
N VAL A 135 -23.40 -11.72 5.82
CA VAL A 135 -23.53 -10.27 5.99
C VAL A 135 -23.63 -9.90 7.47
N LYS A 136 -22.75 -8.99 7.92
CA LYS A 136 -22.89 -8.38 9.24
C LYS A 136 -24.05 -7.40 9.23
N ARG A 137 -25.09 -7.65 10.04
CA ARG A 137 -26.13 -6.64 10.32
C ARG A 137 -25.46 -5.36 10.83
N ARG A 138 -25.71 -4.24 10.15
CA ARG A 138 -25.24 -2.91 10.55
C ARG A 138 -25.68 -2.65 12.01
N GLY A 139 -24.76 -2.21 12.86
CA GLY A 139 -25.06 -1.86 14.26
C GLY A 139 -24.96 -2.98 15.30
N ARG A 140 -24.72 -4.26 14.94
CA ARG A 140 -24.51 -5.37 15.91
C ARG A 140 -23.07 -5.43 16.42
N GLY A 141 -22.85 -5.68 17.71
CA GLY A 141 -21.55 -5.56 18.42
C GLY A 141 -21.45 -4.31 19.30
N ARG A 142 -20.47 -4.24 20.22
CA ARG A 142 -20.32 -3.14 21.22
C ARG A 142 -20.27 -1.76 20.50
N LYS A 143 -21.42 -1.08 20.37
CA LYS A 143 -21.53 0.28 19.78
C LYS A 143 -20.60 1.26 20.51
N ARG A 144 -20.47 1.12 21.83
CA ARG A 144 -19.53 1.89 22.65
C ARG A 144 -18.08 1.61 22.27
N ALA A 145 -17.69 0.38 21.96
CA ALA A 145 -16.33 0.06 21.52
C ALA A 145 -16.05 0.60 20.10
N ARG A 146 -17.01 0.54 19.17
CA ARG A 146 -16.83 1.13 17.83
C ARG A 146 -16.78 2.65 17.85
N ARG A 147 -17.66 3.32 18.61
CA ARG A 147 -17.58 4.77 18.84
C ARG A 147 -16.32 5.12 19.62
N ALA A 148 -15.93 4.35 20.63
CA ALA A 148 -14.67 4.55 21.34
C ALA A 148 -13.45 4.28 20.45
N ILE A 149 -13.47 3.38 19.47
CA ILE A 149 -12.37 3.19 18.51
C ILE A 149 -12.39 4.29 17.43
N ALA A 150 -13.57 4.78 17.03
CA ALA A 150 -13.67 5.86 16.05
C ALA A 150 -13.34 7.25 16.66
N ILE A 151 -13.67 7.46 17.94
CA ILE A 151 -13.49 8.72 18.67
C ILE A 151 -12.22 8.68 19.53
N ARG A 152 -11.85 7.52 20.10
CA ARG A 152 -10.69 7.29 20.98
C ARG A 152 -9.82 6.12 20.53
N GLY A 153 -9.92 5.72 19.25
CA GLY A 153 -8.91 4.81 18.69
C GLY A 153 -7.54 5.47 18.77
N PRO A 154 -6.45 4.73 18.56
CA PRO A 154 -5.15 5.36 18.41
C PRO A 154 -5.32 6.49 17.39
N GLU A 155 -4.95 7.70 17.80
CA GLU A 155 -4.99 8.88 16.95
C GLU A 155 -4.35 8.48 15.62
N LYS A 156 -5.00 8.83 14.50
CA LYS A 156 -4.39 8.63 13.19
C LYS A 156 -3.18 9.55 13.14
N VAL A 157 -2.01 9.01 13.46
CA VAL A 157 -0.76 9.78 13.42
C VAL A 157 -0.40 9.99 11.95
N TRP A 158 -0.41 11.24 11.50
CA TRP A 158 0.20 11.64 10.24
C TRP A 158 1.57 12.26 10.51
N ALA A 159 2.45 12.16 9.52
CA ALA A 159 3.76 12.81 9.62
C ALA A 159 3.59 14.33 9.61
N THR A 160 4.30 15.03 10.49
CA THR A 160 4.50 16.48 10.38
C THR A 160 5.39 16.80 9.18
N SER A 161 5.40 18.06 8.72
CA SER A 161 6.29 18.49 7.62
C SER A 161 7.76 18.18 7.89
N LEU A 162 8.21 18.38 9.14
CA LEU A 162 9.57 18.02 9.56
C LEU A 162 9.79 16.50 9.52
N GLN A 163 8.83 15.69 9.99
CA GLN A 163 8.95 14.23 9.94
C GLN A 163 8.99 13.70 8.50
N ALA A 164 8.22 14.30 7.59
CA ALA A 164 8.25 13.97 6.17
C ALA A 164 9.62 14.31 5.54
N LEU A 165 10.17 15.49 5.87
CA LEU A 165 11.51 15.89 5.43
C LEU A 165 12.59 14.93 5.95
N LEU A 166 12.59 14.65 7.25
CA LEU A 166 13.54 13.71 7.86
C LEU A 166 13.41 12.29 7.31
N LEU A 167 12.19 11.87 6.94
CA LEU A 167 11.97 10.59 6.27
C LEU A 167 12.60 10.60 4.87
N ALA A 168 12.42 11.68 4.11
CA ALA A 168 13.02 11.83 2.78
C ALA A 168 14.55 11.78 2.84
N GLU A 169 15.16 12.51 3.77
CA GLU A 169 16.61 12.48 4.03
C GLU A 169 17.10 11.06 4.33
N ARG A 170 16.43 10.35 5.25
CA ARG A 170 16.80 8.99 5.61
C ARG A 170 16.62 8.00 4.45
N CYS A 171 15.58 8.15 3.64
CA CYS A 171 15.39 7.32 2.45
C CYS A 171 16.55 7.52 1.46
N ALA A 172 16.92 8.78 1.17
CA ALA A 172 18.03 9.10 0.28
C ALA A 172 19.38 8.60 0.80
N LEU A 173 19.64 8.73 2.10
CA LEU A 173 20.84 8.18 2.74
C LEU A 173 20.91 6.65 2.65
N LEU A 174 19.79 5.96 2.87
CA LEU A 174 19.74 4.49 2.82
C LEU A 174 19.88 3.95 1.40
N SER A 175 19.35 4.64 0.41
CA SER A 175 19.49 4.24 -0.99
C SER A 175 20.78 4.74 -1.64
N GLY A 176 21.40 5.77 -1.06
CA GLY A 176 22.53 6.50 -1.64
C GLY A 176 22.12 7.36 -2.84
N ARG A 177 20.86 7.81 -2.90
CA ARG A 177 20.32 8.51 -4.08
C ARG A 177 19.41 9.67 -3.70
N ASP A 178 19.66 10.83 -4.31
CA ASP A 178 18.89 12.04 -4.09
C ASP A 178 17.46 11.98 -4.66
N ASP A 179 17.21 11.08 -5.63
CA ASP A 179 15.87 10.94 -6.22
C ASP A 179 14.84 10.40 -5.22
N ASP A 180 15.28 9.60 -4.25
CA ASP A 180 14.44 9.16 -3.13
C ASP A 180 14.02 10.33 -2.24
N PHE A 181 14.88 11.32 -2.02
CA PHE A 181 14.50 12.53 -1.28
C PHE A 181 13.36 13.24 -2.00
N VAL A 182 13.55 13.52 -3.30
CA VAL A 182 12.54 14.22 -4.12
C VAL A 182 11.24 13.44 -4.19
N MET A 183 11.31 12.12 -4.37
CA MET A 183 10.14 11.24 -4.43
C MET A 183 9.30 11.30 -3.15
N ILE A 184 9.95 11.22 -1.98
CA ILE A 184 9.24 11.22 -0.69
C ILE A 184 8.67 12.60 -0.37
N VAL A 185 9.43 13.69 -0.62
CA VAL A 185 8.91 15.06 -0.47
C VAL A 185 7.73 15.29 -1.40
N LEU A 186 7.83 14.90 -2.68
CA LEU A 186 6.75 15.00 -3.64
C LEU A 186 5.50 14.26 -3.14
N THR A 187 5.66 13.02 -2.70
CA THR A 187 4.56 12.19 -2.18
C THR A 187 3.88 12.86 -0.98
N ALA A 188 4.67 13.40 -0.04
CA ALA A 188 4.16 14.03 1.18
C ALA A 188 3.35 15.31 0.90
N TYR A 189 3.78 16.13 -0.05
CA TYR A 189 3.14 17.42 -0.35
C TYR A 189 1.97 17.32 -1.34
N THR A 190 1.93 16.29 -2.20
CA THR A 190 0.90 16.14 -3.23
C THR A 190 -0.18 15.13 -2.88
N GLY A 191 0.08 14.23 -1.93
CA GLY A 191 -0.83 13.12 -1.61
C GLY A 191 -1.00 12.10 -2.75
N MET A 192 -0.08 12.11 -3.73
CA MET A 192 -0.07 11.14 -4.82
C MET A 192 0.04 9.71 -4.29
N ARG A 193 -0.72 8.79 -4.89
CA ARG A 193 -0.63 7.37 -4.56
C ARG A 193 0.70 6.81 -5.06
N TRP A 194 1.21 5.75 -4.44
CA TRP A 194 2.45 5.07 -4.84
C TRP A 194 2.52 4.79 -6.36
N GLY A 195 1.44 4.25 -6.93
CA GLY A 195 1.36 3.98 -8.36
C GLY A 195 1.40 5.25 -9.21
N GLU A 196 0.79 6.34 -8.76
CA GLU A 196 0.79 7.64 -9.47
C GLU A 196 2.22 8.23 -9.46
N VAL A 197 2.94 8.17 -8.34
CA VAL A 197 4.32 8.66 -8.24
C VAL A 197 5.27 7.88 -9.14
N HIS A 198 5.19 6.56 -9.16
CA HIS A 198 6.05 5.75 -10.04
C HIS A 198 5.60 5.73 -11.50
N GLY A 199 4.32 6.01 -11.76
CA GLY A 199 3.78 6.23 -13.10
C GLY A 199 4.02 7.64 -13.63
N LEU A 200 4.60 8.53 -12.83
CA LEU A 200 4.81 9.92 -13.21
C LEU A 200 5.90 10.02 -14.29
N GLU A 201 5.50 10.46 -15.47
CA GLU A 201 6.40 10.76 -16.57
C GLU A 201 6.86 12.21 -16.55
N ARG A 202 8.07 12.46 -17.06
CA ARG A 202 8.66 13.80 -17.13
C ARG A 202 7.76 14.80 -17.87
N THR A 203 7.07 14.34 -18.91
CA THR A 203 6.16 15.15 -19.74
C THR A 203 4.90 15.61 -19.00
N ALA A 204 4.55 14.95 -17.90
CA ALA A 204 3.42 15.33 -17.06
C ALA A 204 3.79 16.40 -16.00
N CYS A 205 5.08 16.63 -15.78
CA CYS A 205 5.59 17.65 -14.87
C CYS A 205 5.64 19.02 -15.57
N ARG A 206 4.96 20.02 -15.03
CA ARG A 206 5.03 21.43 -15.41
C ARG A 206 5.62 22.24 -14.27
N LEU A 207 5.97 23.50 -14.53
CA LEU A 207 6.60 24.38 -13.54
C LEU A 207 5.67 24.71 -12.35
N ASP A 208 4.36 24.67 -12.55
CA ASP A 208 3.36 25.05 -11.55
C ASP A 208 2.49 23.88 -11.09
N ARG A 209 2.52 22.76 -11.82
CA ARG A 209 1.63 21.61 -11.57
C ARG A 209 2.16 20.29 -12.12
N ILE A 210 1.64 19.20 -11.59
CA ILE A 210 1.77 17.85 -12.15
C ILE A 210 0.41 17.40 -12.66
N GLN A 211 0.37 16.87 -13.87
CA GLN A 211 -0.83 16.21 -14.39
C GLN A 211 -0.83 14.72 -14.02
N ILE A 212 -1.86 14.26 -13.32
CA ILE A 212 -2.02 12.86 -12.93
C ILE A 212 -3.05 12.21 -13.84
N ASP A 213 -2.57 11.57 -14.90
CA ASP A 213 -3.41 10.82 -15.85
C ASP A 213 -3.15 9.32 -15.82
N TRP A 214 -2.10 8.88 -15.11
CA TRP A 214 -1.63 7.50 -15.13
C TRP A 214 -1.08 7.08 -13.78
N GLN A 215 -1.16 5.78 -13.51
CA GLN A 215 -0.46 5.12 -12.42
C GLN A 215 0.14 3.80 -12.91
N LEU A 216 1.14 3.31 -12.19
CA LEU A 216 1.62 1.94 -12.33
C LEU A 216 0.96 1.03 -11.29
N ARG A 217 0.29 0.00 -11.78
CA ARG A 217 -0.32 -1.05 -10.97
C ARG A 217 0.55 -2.30 -11.02
N GLU A 218 0.81 -2.87 -9.85
CA GLU A 218 1.56 -4.11 -9.72
C GLU A 218 0.60 -5.28 -9.51
N SER A 219 0.62 -6.28 -10.41
CA SER A 219 -0.19 -7.50 -10.33
C SER A 219 0.62 -8.69 -10.82
N ALA A 220 0.61 -9.82 -10.10
CA ALA A 220 1.33 -11.05 -10.46
C ALA A 220 2.80 -10.85 -10.89
N GLY A 221 3.50 -9.87 -10.31
CA GLY A 221 4.89 -9.55 -10.68
C GLY A 221 5.04 -8.70 -11.95
N GLN A 222 3.95 -8.32 -12.61
CA GLN A 222 3.94 -7.38 -13.74
C GLN A 222 3.59 -5.96 -13.30
N LEU A 223 4.04 -4.98 -14.08
CA LEU A 223 3.72 -3.57 -13.90
C LEU A 223 3.01 -3.04 -15.13
N GLU A 224 1.75 -2.68 -14.93
CA GLU A 224 0.87 -2.19 -15.98
C GLU A 224 0.64 -0.70 -15.80
N LYS A 225 0.68 0.03 -16.92
CA LYS A 225 0.28 1.44 -16.95
C LYS A 225 -1.23 1.52 -17.14
N VAL A 226 -1.92 2.07 -16.15
CA VAL A 226 -3.39 2.14 -16.12
C VAL A 226 -3.85 3.53 -15.69
N PRO A 227 -5.10 3.93 -16.00
CA PRO A 227 -5.68 5.16 -15.48
C PRO A 227 -5.65 5.21 -13.93
N PRO A 228 -5.73 6.40 -13.32
CA PRO A 228 -5.78 6.55 -11.88
C PRO A 228 -6.99 5.81 -11.32
N LYS A 229 -6.89 5.42 -10.05
CA LYS A 229 -7.97 4.68 -9.40
C LYS A 229 -9.25 5.52 -9.45
N ASP A 230 -10.38 4.86 -9.72
CA ASP A 230 -11.69 5.51 -9.84
C ASP A 230 -11.73 6.58 -10.95
N ASP A 231 -10.87 6.44 -11.97
CA ASP A 231 -10.69 7.37 -13.09
C ASP A 231 -10.42 8.82 -12.67
N SER A 232 -9.72 8.99 -11.53
CA SER A 232 -9.49 10.28 -10.88
C SER A 232 -8.36 11.12 -11.50
N HIS A 233 -8.50 11.46 -12.79
CA HIS A 233 -7.60 12.36 -13.53
C HIS A 233 -7.63 13.77 -12.93
N ARG A 234 -6.46 14.33 -12.61
CA ARG A 234 -6.39 15.65 -11.96
C ARG A 234 -5.05 16.36 -12.12
N PRO A 235 -5.03 17.70 -12.24
CA PRO A 235 -3.84 18.48 -11.97
C PRO A 235 -3.60 18.59 -10.47
N VAL A 236 -2.34 18.63 -10.06
CA VAL A 236 -1.91 18.92 -8.68
C VAL A 236 -0.94 20.10 -8.72
N GLY A 237 -1.31 21.21 -8.07
CA GLY A 237 -0.45 22.39 -7.98
C GLY A 237 0.79 22.13 -7.13
N LEU A 238 1.92 22.75 -7.52
CA LEU A 238 3.18 22.64 -6.81
C LEU A 238 3.55 23.96 -6.13
N PRO A 239 3.92 23.96 -4.84
CA PRO A 239 4.66 25.06 -4.25
C PRO A 239 5.99 25.29 -4.99
N LEU A 240 6.48 26.54 -5.03
CA LEU A 240 7.68 26.92 -5.81
C LEU A 240 8.92 26.08 -5.47
N PHE A 241 9.15 25.77 -4.19
CA PHE A 241 10.29 24.93 -3.80
C PHE A 241 10.19 23.50 -4.37
N LEU A 242 8.97 22.95 -4.42
CA LEU A 242 8.73 21.60 -4.93
C LEU A 242 8.82 21.57 -6.45
N ALA A 243 8.32 22.61 -7.12
CA ALA A 243 8.53 22.79 -8.56
C ALA A 243 10.01 22.82 -8.93
N ALA A 244 10.86 23.50 -8.14
CA ALA A 244 12.30 23.50 -8.34
C ALA A 244 12.91 22.10 -8.20
N LEU A 245 12.57 21.36 -7.13
CA LEU A 245 13.04 19.97 -6.92
C LEU A 245 12.61 19.03 -8.05
N VAL A 246 11.35 19.10 -8.48
CA VAL A 246 10.80 18.29 -9.57
C VAL A 246 11.50 18.63 -10.90
N SER A 247 11.74 19.92 -11.16
CA SER A 247 12.43 20.36 -12.37
C SER A 247 13.87 19.83 -12.43
N GLU A 248 14.60 19.96 -11.32
CA GLU A 248 15.97 19.46 -11.20
C GLU A 248 16.01 17.93 -11.37
N GLN A 249 15.11 17.20 -10.70
CA GLN A 249 14.98 15.75 -10.87
C GLN A 249 14.70 15.36 -12.33
N SER A 250 13.82 16.09 -13.02
CA SER A 250 13.52 15.83 -14.44
C SER A 250 14.75 15.98 -15.34
N THR A 251 15.69 16.86 -15.00
CA THR A 251 16.96 17.01 -15.74
C THR A 251 17.99 15.93 -15.42
N ARG A 252 17.99 15.39 -14.19
CA ARG A 252 18.87 14.30 -13.76
C ARG A 252 18.44 12.97 -14.36
N THR A 253 17.14 12.69 -14.40
CA THR A 253 16.62 11.45 -14.95
C THR A 253 16.72 11.48 -16.47
N ARG A 254 17.51 10.58 -17.07
CA ARG A 254 17.71 10.47 -18.52
C ARG A 254 17.30 9.10 -19.03
N GLY A 255 16.84 9.05 -20.27
CA GLY A 255 16.49 7.81 -20.94
C GLY A 255 15.08 7.29 -20.65
N ARG A 256 14.82 6.07 -21.08
CA ARG A 256 13.58 5.32 -20.84
C ARG A 256 13.82 4.27 -19.75
N CYS A 257 12.76 3.76 -19.14
CA CYS A 257 12.90 2.67 -18.18
C CYS A 257 13.44 1.38 -18.86
N ALA A 258 14.15 0.55 -18.09
CA ALA A 258 14.70 -0.73 -18.53
C ALA A 258 13.76 -1.91 -18.25
N CYS A 259 12.45 -1.64 -18.11
CA CYS A 259 11.46 -2.67 -17.80
C CYS A 259 11.29 -3.64 -18.97
N PRO A 260 11.33 -4.96 -18.71
CA PRO A 260 10.95 -5.94 -19.73
C PRO A 260 9.44 -5.85 -20.02
N GLY A 261 9.02 -6.35 -21.19
CA GLY A 261 7.61 -6.47 -21.56
C GLY A 261 7.18 -5.65 -22.77
N ARG A 262 5.88 -5.71 -23.09
CA ARG A 262 5.20 -4.84 -24.07
C ARG A 262 3.86 -4.39 -23.49
N THR A 263 3.36 -3.24 -23.94
CA THR A 263 2.03 -2.70 -23.53
C THR A 263 0.96 -3.80 -23.54
N PRO A 264 0.14 -3.93 -22.48
CA PRO A 264 -0.13 -2.97 -21.39
C PRO A 264 0.93 -2.87 -20.29
N GLU A 265 1.91 -3.77 -20.27
CA GLU A 265 3.07 -3.64 -19.38
C GLU A 265 3.88 -2.39 -19.75
N CYS A 266 4.56 -1.80 -18.77
CA CYS A 266 5.36 -0.59 -18.98
C CYS A 266 6.34 -0.71 -20.17
N GLY A 267 6.89 -1.91 -20.41
CA GLY A 267 7.53 -2.29 -21.68
C GLY A 267 8.69 -1.42 -22.14
N GLY A 268 9.35 -0.72 -21.21
CA GLY A 268 10.57 0.03 -21.47
C GLY A 268 10.41 1.33 -22.26
N ARG A 269 9.17 1.81 -22.47
CA ARG A 269 8.92 2.95 -23.37
C ARG A 269 8.78 4.30 -22.69
N GLY A 270 8.32 4.35 -21.45
CA GLY A 270 8.05 5.61 -20.75
C GLY A 270 9.30 6.31 -20.23
N GLN A 271 9.22 7.64 -20.08
CA GLN A 271 10.26 8.48 -19.52
C GLN A 271 9.84 8.92 -18.11
N TYR A 272 10.13 8.08 -17.12
CA TYR A 272 9.62 8.24 -15.76
C TYR A 272 10.53 9.09 -14.89
N MET A 273 9.95 9.72 -13.86
CA MET A 273 10.68 10.55 -12.90
C MET A 273 11.55 9.76 -11.92
N PHE A 274 11.05 8.61 -11.47
CA PHE A 274 11.63 7.81 -10.40
C PHE A 274 11.78 6.34 -10.80
N LEU A 275 13.04 5.90 -10.93
CA LEU A 275 13.43 4.56 -11.32
C LEU A 275 14.40 3.98 -10.29
N SER A 276 14.36 2.67 -10.11
CA SER A 276 15.31 1.94 -9.28
C SER A 276 16.73 1.96 -9.87
N PRO A 277 17.76 1.56 -9.09
CA PRO A 277 19.16 1.62 -9.54
C PRO A 277 19.46 0.85 -10.84
N ASP A 278 18.69 -0.18 -11.14
CA ASP A 278 18.76 -0.97 -12.37
C ASP A 278 17.99 -0.34 -13.55
N GLY A 279 17.51 0.90 -13.40
CA GLY A 279 16.73 1.63 -14.41
C GLY A 279 15.29 1.14 -14.56
N ARG A 280 14.81 0.24 -13.69
CA ARG A 280 13.44 -0.29 -13.71
C ARG A 280 12.55 0.47 -12.74
N HIS A 281 11.30 0.04 -12.58
CA HIS A 281 10.42 0.61 -11.56
C HIS A 281 10.63 -0.04 -10.20
N HIS A 282 10.50 0.77 -9.15
CA HIS A 282 10.46 0.26 -7.79
C HIS A 282 9.25 -0.66 -7.58
N ARG A 283 9.53 -1.85 -7.08
CA ARG A 283 8.51 -2.77 -6.56
C ARG A 283 8.08 -2.31 -5.19
N ARG A 284 6.77 -2.18 -4.95
CA ARG A 284 6.25 -1.60 -3.71
C ARG A 284 6.76 -2.34 -2.47
N SER A 285 6.69 -3.67 -2.50
CA SER A 285 7.12 -4.54 -1.40
C SER A 285 8.61 -4.45 -1.13
N ASN A 286 9.44 -4.39 -2.18
CA ASN A 286 10.89 -4.27 -2.03
C ASN A 286 11.30 -2.90 -1.51
N TYR A 287 10.73 -1.82 -2.06
CA TYR A 287 11.03 -0.48 -1.60
C TYR A 287 10.59 -0.27 -0.15
N ALA A 288 9.36 -0.69 0.18
CA ALA A 288 8.84 -0.62 1.54
C ALA A 288 9.78 -1.32 2.53
N ARG A 289 10.16 -2.57 2.23
CA ARG A 289 10.99 -3.39 3.12
C ARG A 289 12.43 -2.89 3.24
N ARG A 290 13.04 -2.40 2.16
CA ARG A 290 14.47 -2.10 2.11
C ARG A 290 14.82 -0.65 2.44
N ILE A 291 13.93 0.30 2.11
CA ILE A 291 14.20 1.73 2.21
C ILE A 291 13.19 2.40 3.13
N PHE A 292 11.92 2.41 2.75
CA PHE A 292 10.91 3.23 3.42
C PHE A 292 10.67 2.84 4.88
N GLN A 293 10.45 1.56 5.18
CA GLN A 293 10.15 1.10 6.53
C GLN A 293 11.38 1.22 7.47
N PRO A 294 12.60 0.82 7.05
CA PRO A 294 13.81 1.12 7.83
C PRO A 294 14.01 2.62 8.09
N ALA A 295 13.78 3.48 7.08
CA ALA A 295 13.85 4.93 7.24
C ALA A 295 12.78 5.48 8.20
N ALA A 296 11.55 4.97 8.13
CA ALA A 296 10.45 5.41 9.00
C ALA A 296 10.65 4.97 10.45
N GLU A 297 11.18 3.77 10.66
CA GLU A 297 11.39 3.20 12.00
C GLU A 297 12.75 3.58 12.61
N GLY A 298 13.63 4.22 11.85
CA GLY A 298 14.99 4.54 12.27
C GLY A 298 15.82 3.29 12.53
N ARG A 299 15.80 2.33 11.60
CA ARG A 299 16.48 1.03 11.73
C ARG A 299 17.44 0.77 10.56
N PHE A 300 18.56 0.10 10.82
CA PHE A 300 19.45 -0.40 9.78
C PHE A 300 18.78 -1.54 8.99
N PRO A 301 18.73 -1.50 7.65
CA PRO A 301 18.14 -2.58 6.87
C PRO A 301 18.96 -3.89 7.05
N LYS A 302 18.30 -4.99 7.43
CA LYS A 302 18.90 -6.34 7.42
C LYS A 302 18.44 -7.14 6.19
N GLY A 303 19.34 -7.94 5.63
CA GLY A 303 19.12 -8.71 4.39
C GLY A 303 18.05 -9.81 4.48
N ASN A 304 17.66 -10.25 5.68
CA ASN A 304 16.81 -11.43 5.87
C ASN A 304 15.97 -11.35 7.16
N ARG A 305 14.64 -11.19 7.04
CA ARG A 305 13.54 -11.41 8.03
C ARG A 305 13.65 -10.87 9.47
N GLN A 306 14.82 -10.44 9.94
CA GLN A 306 15.06 -9.84 11.25
C GLN A 306 14.81 -8.34 11.17
N THR A 307 14.17 -7.79 12.21
CA THR A 307 14.09 -6.34 12.39
C THR A 307 15.49 -5.77 12.52
N GLY A 308 15.77 -4.75 11.72
CA GLY A 308 17.01 -3.97 11.79
C GLY A 308 17.30 -3.45 13.19
N LYS A 309 18.58 -3.29 13.55
CA LYS A 309 18.94 -2.58 14.79
C LYS A 309 18.56 -1.10 14.67
N ARG A 310 18.13 -0.45 15.75
CA ARG A 310 17.84 0.99 15.75
C ARG A 310 19.10 1.80 15.47
N VAL A 311 18.98 2.84 14.67
CA VAL A 311 20.03 3.85 14.50
C VAL A 311 19.96 4.75 15.73
N LEU A 312 21.05 4.80 16.49
CA LEU A 312 21.22 5.76 17.56
C LEU A 312 22.06 6.92 17.03
N VAL A 313 21.74 8.12 17.48
CA VAL A 313 22.45 9.35 17.09
C VAL A 313 22.84 10.08 18.36
N ASP A 314 24.12 10.41 18.49
CA ASP A 314 24.60 11.39 19.45
C ASP A 314 24.17 12.77 18.98
N THR A 315 23.30 13.41 19.75
CA THR A 315 22.71 14.72 19.41
C THR A 315 23.40 15.88 20.11
N THR A 316 24.56 15.66 20.72
CA THR A 316 25.38 16.73 21.33
C THR A 316 25.77 17.81 20.32
N VAL A 317 25.89 17.44 19.04
CA VAL A 317 25.99 18.36 17.89
C VAL A 317 24.83 18.07 16.94
N TRP A 318 24.25 19.09 16.32
CA TRP A 318 23.21 18.90 15.29
C TRP A 318 23.85 18.78 13.89
N PRO A 319 23.43 17.84 13.01
CA PRO A 319 22.31 16.90 13.15
C PRO A 319 22.61 15.62 13.94
N GLY A 320 23.85 15.45 14.38
CA GLY A 320 24.30 14.38 15.26
C GLY A 320 25.07 13.27 14.55
N ASP A 321 25.88 12.55 15.32
CA ASP A 321 26.74 11.47 14.82
C ASP A 321 26.12 10.11 15.10
N PRO A 322 26.06 9.18 14.13
CA PRO A 322 25.53 7.86 14.36
C PRO A 322 26.42 7.09 15.34
N VAL A 323 25.83 6.52 16.38
CA VAL A 323 26.53 5.73 17.39
C VAL A 323 26.12 4.25 17.34
N PRO A 324 26.97 3.34 17.87
CA PRO A 324 26.66 1.93 17.93
C PRO A 324 25.27 1.63 18.49
N PRO A 325 24.47 0.76 17.83
CA PRO A 325 23.12 0.46 18.24
C PRO A 325 23.08 -0.31 19.57
N TRP A 326 22.17 0.08 20.46
CA TRP A 326 21.86 -0.68 21.67
C TRP A 326 20.76 -1.73 21.43
N PRO A 327 20.64 -2.78 22.27
CA PRO A 327 19.49 -3.66 22.26
C PRO A 327 18.19 -2.88 22.45
N ASP A 328 17.09 -3.35 21.82
CA ASP A 328 15.77 -2.77 22.04
C ASP A 328 15.39 -2.89 23.53
N ALA A 329 14.89 -1.80 24.12
CA ALA A 329 14.46 -1.78 25.52
C ALA A 329 13.27 -2.73 25.73
N ILE A 330 13.35 -3.59 26.74
CA ILE A 330 12.25 -4.46 27.15
C ILE A 330 11.47 -3.71 28.23
N PRO A 331 10.16 -3.45 28.05
CA PRO A 331 9.35 -2.79 29.07
C PRO A 331 9.47 -3.49 30.43
N GLY A 332 9.83 -2.74 31.48
CA GLY A 332 10.01 -3.25 32.84
C GLY A 332 11.38 -3.87 33.15
N ALA A 333 12.28 -4.00 32.17
CA ALA A 333 13.65 -4.46 32.41
C ALA A 333 14.60 -3.27 32.64
N ALA A 334 15.59 -3.45 33.53
CA ALA A 334 16.65 -2.47 33.73
C ALA A 334 17.53 -2.36 32.47
N VAL A 335 17.66 -1.16 31.93
CA VAL A 335 18.53 -0.90 30.78
C VAL A 335 19.98 -0.80 31.28
N ARG A 336 20.84 -1.72 30.85
CA ARG A 336 22.30 -1.61 31.03
C ARG A 336 22.92 -1.09 29.74
N PRO A 337 23.63 0.05 29.74
CA PRO A 337 24.37 0.49 28.57
C PRO A 337 25.36 -0.60 28.15
N ALA A 338 25.40 -0.94 26.86
CA ALA A 338 26.32 -1.96 26.37
C ALA A 338 27.77 -1.44 26.51
N ALA A 339 28.62 -2.20 27.21
CA ALA A 339 29.98 -1.79 27.56
C ALA A 339 30.98 -1.76 26.39
N ARG A 340 30.56 -2.06 25.14
CA ARG A 340 31.47 -2.12 23.98
C ARG A 340 30.86 -1.53 22.70
N PRO A 341 31.58 -0.65 21.98
CA PRO A 341 31.19 -0.15 20.66
C PRO A 341 31.08 -1.30 19.64
N TRP A 342 29.96 -1.36 18.92
CA TRP A 342 29.83 -2.19 17.72
C TRP A 342 30.52 -1.50 16.54
N ASN A 343 31.48 -2.18 15.89
CA ASN A 343 32.24 -1.66 14.75
C ASN A 343 31.64 -2.19 13.42
N PRO A 344 31.02 -1.33 12.59
CA PRO A 344 30.38 -1.74 11.33
C PRO A 344 31.37 -2.23 10.26
N HIS A 345 32.66 -1.93 10.37
CA HIS A 345 33.64 -2.25 9.32
C HIS A 345 34.18 -3.69 9.35
N ARG A 346 33.84 -4.51 10.35
CA ARG A 346 34.51 -5.80 10.58
C ARG A 346 33.88 -7.02 9.90
N GLU A 347 32.69 -6.89 9.30
CA GLU A 347 32.06 -8.01 8.58
C GLU A 347 31.59 -7.59 7.18
N ARG A 348 32.49 -7.81 6.22
CA ARG A 348 32.24 -8.04 4.78
C ARG A 348 31.71 -6.84 3.97
N GLY A 349 32.62 -6.31 3.14
CA GLY A 349 32.32 -5.96 1.75
C GLY A 349 31.54 -4.66 1.53
N GLY A 350 32.25 -3.54 1.52
CA GLY A 350 31.98 -2.40 0.63
C GLY A 350 30.59 -1.76 0.71
N PHE A 351 30.33 -1.01 1.78
CA PHE A 351 29.53 0.21 1.71
C PHE A 351 30.27 1.29 2.50
N THR A 352 31.15 2.01 1.81
CA THR A 352 31.61 3.33 2.25
C THR A 352 30.41 4.25 2.16
N VAL A 353 29.83 4.61 3.31
CA VAL A 353 28.97 5.80 3.41
C VAL A 353 29.92 6.98 3.26
N GLY A 354 30.20 7.33 2.01
CA GLY A 354 30.84 8.57 1.66
C GLY A 354 29.88 9.68 2.00
N VAL A 355 30.19 10.44 3.05
CA VAL A 355 29.79 11.84 3.13
C VAL A 355 30.39 12.52 1.90
N VAL A 356 29.64 12.58 0.80
CA VAL A 356 29.97 13.51 -0.27
C VAL A 356 29.39 14.85 0.15
N ALA A 357 30.33 15.66 0.63
CA ALA A 357 30.28 17.10 0.76
C ALA A 357 29.24 17.78 -0.16
N ALA A 358 28.47 18.68 0.46
CA ALA A 358 27.93 19.83 -0.25
C ALA A 358 29.06 20.46 -1.09
N SER A 359 28.85 20.51 -2.40
CA SER A 359 29.71 21.20 -3.35
C SER A 359 29.93 22.64 -2.91
N ARG A 360 31.10 22.95 -2.35
CA ARG A 360 31.62 24.32 -2.32
C ARG A 360 32.07 24.69 -3.74
N GLY A 361 31.09 25.05 -4.57
CA GLY A 361 31.35 25.85 -5.76
C GLY A 361 31.70 27.27 -5.31
N ALA A 362 32.99 27.56 -5.18
CA ALA A 362 33.49 28.91 -5.02
C ALA A 362 33.24 29.68 -6.34
N HIS A 363 32.12 30.39 -6.42
CA HIS A 363 32.01 31.56 -7.27
C HIS A 363 32.17 32.79 -6.38
N THR A 364 33.40 33.29 -6.32
CA THR A 364 33.74 34.60 -5.80
C THR A 364 33.11 35.67 -6.71
N ALA A 365 31.89 36.09 -6.38
CA ALA A 365 31.36 37.36 -6.85
C ALA A 365 32.11 38.49 -6.12
N ARG A 366 33.14 39.02 -6.77
CA ARG A 366 33.92 40.17 -6.32
C ARG A 366 33.05 41.43 -6.53
N ALA A 367 32.21 41.76 -5.54
CA ALA A 367 31.56 43.06 -5.49
C ALA A 367 32.58 44.09 -4.95
N ALA A 368 33.02 44.98 -5.84
CA ALA A 368 33.84 46.12 -5.48
C ALA A 368 33.00 47.13 -4.67
N ALA A 369 33.28 47.24 -3.38
CA ALA A 369 32.94 48.42 -2.60
C ALA A 369 34.25 49.19 -2.37
N ARG A 370 34.48 50.23 -3.19
CA ARG A 370 35.46 51.28 -2.91
C ARG A 370 34.85 52.18 -1.84
N SER A 371 35.38 52.15 -0.63
CA SER A 371 35.29 53.28 0.30
C SER A 371 36.56 54.11 0.13
N GLN A 372 36.35 55.37 -0.24
CA GLN A 372 37.35 56.43 -0.19
C GLN A 372 37.58 56.86 1.26
N ASP A 373 38.84 57.07 1.61
CA ASP A 373 39.42 57.94 2.64
C ASP A 373 40.93 57.93 2.29
N VAL A 374 41.62 58.96 1.76
CA VAL A 374 41.77 60.38 2.15
C VAL A 374 42.07 60.44 3.64
N ASP A 375 43.26 60.78 4.15
CA ASP A 375 44.36 61.58 3.61
C ASP A 375 45.62 61.45 4.50
N ALA A 376 46.70 62.05 4.01
CA ALA A 376 47.75 62.76 4.75
C ALA A 376 49.03 62.02 5.25
N GLY A 377 50.16 62.49 4.69
CA GLY A 377 51.50 62.47 5.27
C GLY A 377 52.50 61.73 4.40
N GLY A 378 53.18 62.29 3.41
CA GLY A 378 53.71 63.64 3.28
C GLY A 378 55.22 63.53 3.12
N ARG A 379 55.77 63.99 1.98
CA ARG A 379 57.08 64.66 1.88
C ARG A 379 57.32 65.17 0.45
N ARG A 380 57.50 66.49 0.40
CA ARG A 380 58.20 67.31 -0.60
C ARG A 380 59.61 66.72 -0.85
N SER A 381 60.34 66.93 -1.94
CA SER A 381 60.54 68.11 -2.80
C SER A 381 61.53 67.78 -3.91
N GLY A 382 61.45 68.53 -5.02
CA GLY A 382 62.56 68.81 -5.95
C GLY A 382 62.51 67.95 -7.21
N GLY A 383 62.46 68.46 -8.44
CA GLY A 383 62.72 69.80 -8.95
C GLY A 383 63.56 69.67 -10.24
N ALA A 384 63.20 70.44 -11.26
CA ALA A 384 63.97 70.74 -12.49
C ALA A 384 64.11 69.56 -13.49
N SER A 385 63.46 69.56 -14.66
CA SER A 385 63.62 70.43 -15.86
C SER A 385 64.30 69.63 -16.98
N GLY A 386 63.68 69.60 -18.15
CA GLY A 386 64.19 68.95 -19.36
C GLY A 386 63.04 68.47 -20.24
#